data_AF-A0AAD8CZC4-F1
#
_entry.id   AF-A0AAD8CZC4-F1
#
_cell.length_a   1.000
_cell.length_b   1.000
_cell.length_c   1.000
_cell.angle_alpha   90.00
_cell.angle_beta   90.00
_cell.angle_gamma   90.00
#
_symmetry.space_group_name_H-M   'P 1'
#
loop_
_entity.id
_entity.type
_entity.pdbx_description
1 polymer ?
#
loop_
_entity_poly.entity_id
_entity_poly.type
_entity_poly.pdbx_seq_one_letter_code
_entity_poly.pdbx_strand_id
1 'polypeptide(L)'
;MSAKFTNQLRVDARVECCDTNQCNTGVYNVALSEDSWNGKQCPSCVSTGSCGTDLVNCLGTQDQCITVTGGAPGIPTVTLKGCATKAACDKTLC
;
A
#
# COMPACT_ATOMS: atom_id res chain seq x y z
N MET A 1 2.58 -16.17 -8.67
CA MET A 1 3.08 -15.12 -9.59
C MET A 1 3.45 -13.90 -8.75
N SER A 2 4.57 -13.23 -9.01
CA SER A 2 5.01 -12.05 -8.26
C SER A 2 5.29 -10.86 -9.19
N ALA A 3 4.77 -9.70 -8.82
CA ALA A 3 5.06 -8.42 -9.47
C ALA A 3 5.92 -7.58 -8.53
N LYS A 4 6.93 -6.92 -9.09
CA LYS A 4 7.82 -6.00 -8.36
C LYS A 4 7.47 -4.58 -8.76
N PHE A 5 7.36 -3.69 -7.79
CA PHE A 5 7.34 -2.26 -8.09
C PHE A 5 8.77 -1.75 -8.04
N THR A 6 9.21 -1.10 -9.11
CA THR A 6 10.48 -0.39 -9.17
C THR A 6 10.21 1.09 -9.03
N ASN A 7 11.25 1.91 -8.88
CA ASN A 7 11.10 3.37 -8.86
C ASN A 7 10.49 3.97 -10.15
N GLN A 8 10.29 3.17 -11.22
CA GLN A 8 9.65 3.59 -12.46
C GLN A 8 8.15 3.25 -12.53
N LEU A 9 7.66 2.32 -11.70
CA LEU A 9 6.25 1.93 -11.66
C LEU A 9 5.73 2.06 -10.23
N ARG A 10 4.83 3.02 -10.04
CA ARG A 10 4.25 3.40 -8.75
C ARG A 10 2.76 3.13 -8.74
N VAL A 11 2.27 2.57 -7.64
CA VAL A 11 0.84 2.38 -7.37
C VAL A 11 0.55 3.00 -6.01
N ASP A 12 -0.23 4.08 -6.00
CA ASP A 12 -0.73 4.69 -4.76
C ASP A 12 -2.14 4.18 -4.48
N ALA A 13 -2.39 3.80 -3.24
CA ALA A 13 -3.68 3.39 -2.76
C ALA A 13 -4.09 4.28 -1.58
N ARG A 14 -5.33 4.79 -1.62
CA ARG A 14 -5.98 5.46 -0.50
C ARG A 14 -7.09 4.56 0.01
N VAL A 15 -7.10 4.30 1.31
CA VAL A 15 -8.13 3.52 1.99
C VAL A 15 -8.76 4.43 3.03
N GLU A 16 -10.09 4.44 3.07
CA GLU A 16 -10.89 5.01 4.14
C GLU A 16 -11.96 3.99 4.50
N CYS A 17 -12.21 3.78 5.79
CA CYS A 17 -13.49 3.23 6.22
C CYS A 17 -14.39 4.30 6.81
N CYS A 18 -15.67 4.00 6.70
CA CYS A 18 -16.77 4.82 7.17
C CYS A 18 -17.92 3.87 7.52
N ASP A 19 -18.72 4.25 8.53
CA ASP A 19 -19.72 3.39 9.18
C ASP A 19 -21.17 3.83 8.91
N THR A 20 -21.34 4.84 8.06
CA THR A 20 -22.65 5.38 7.68
C THR A 20 -23.07 4.89 6.30
N ASN A 21 -24.39 4.85 6.05
CA ASN A 21 -24.93 4.43 4.75
C ASN A 21 -24.39 5.33 3.63
N GLN A 22 -23.96 4.71 2.53
CA GLN A 22 -23.48 5.40 1.31
C GLN A 22 -22.28 6.33 1.50
N CYS A 23 -21.51 6.18 2.57
CA CYS A 23 -20.32 7.00 2.84
C CYS A 23 -19.18 6.82 1.81
N ASN A 24 -19.22 5.73 1.02
CA ASN A 24 -18.27 5.41 -0.05
C ASN A 24 -18.69 5.95 -1.43
N THR A 25 -19.67 6.85 -1.52
CA THR A 25 -20.18 7.38 -2.80
C THR A 25 -19.42 8.60 -3.34
N GLY A 26 -18.45 9.13 -2.58
CA GLY A 26 -17.61 10.24 -3.00
C GLY A 26 -16.60 9.87 -4.10
N VAL A 27 -16.14 10.87 -4.85
CA VAL A 27 -15.00 10.71 -5.76
C VAL A 27 -13.71 10.65 -4.93
N TYR A 28 -13.06 9.50 -4.94
CA TYR A 28 -11.76 9.33 -4.29
C TYR A 28 -10.65 9.88 -5.19
N ASN A 29 -10.19 11.08 -4.86
CA ASN A 29 -8.96 11.60 -5.42
C ASN A 29 -7.80 10.97 -4.66
N VAL A 30 -7.08 10.05 -5.31
CA VAL A 30 -5.74 9.70 -4.85
C VAL A 30 -4.89 10.93 -5.09
N ALA A 31 -4.68 11.73 -4.05
CA ALA A 31 -3.65 12.76 -4.08
C ALA A 31 -2.33 12.01 -4.34
N LEU A 32 -1.72 12.26 -5.50
CA LEU A 32 -0.40 11.72 -5.79
C LEU A 32 0.51 12.23 -4.68
N SER A 33 1.03 11.31 -3.85
CA SER A 33 1.98 11.66 -2.79
C SER A 33 3.15 12.43 -3.42
N GLU A 34 3.65 13.45 -2.70
CA GLU A 34 4.81 14.28 -3.08
C GLU A 34 5.85 13.49 -3.88
N ASP A 35 6.28 14.02 -5.03
CA ASP A 35 7.26 13.33 -5.90
C ASP A 35 8.69 13.33 -5.35
N SER A 36 8.92 13.97 -4.20
CA SER A 36 10.23 13.99 -3.55
C SER A 36 10.49 12.72 -2.74
N TRP A 37 11.60 12.05 -3.02
CA TRP A 37 12.12 10.96 -2.19
C TRP A 37 12.41 11.45 -0.77
N ASN A 38 11.94 10.71 0.23
CA ASN A 38 12.14 11.05 1.63
C ASN A 38 13.36 10.34 2.26
N GLY A 39 14.13 9.61 1.45
CA GLY A 39 15.33 8.88 1.88
C GLY A 39 15.07 7.54 2.57
N LYS A 40 13.82 7.20 2.88
CA LYS A 40 13.47 5.90 3.44
C LYS A 40 13.36 4.85 2.34
N GLN A 41 13.75 3.61 2.64
CA GLN A 41 13.59 2.47 1.75
C GLN A 41 12.77 1.37 2.41
N CYS A 42 11.86 0.76 1.65
CA CYS A 42 11.03 -0.35 2.12
C CYS A 42 11.06 -1.51 1.12
N PRO A 43 10.94 -2.77 1.58
CA PRO A 43 10.68 -3.89 0.69
C PRO A 43 9.39 -3.67 -0.10
N SER A 44 9.40 -4.02 -1.38
CA SER A 44 8.26 -3.84 -2.28
C SER A 44 8.02 -5.07 -3.14
N CYS A 45 6.78 -5.57 -3.11
CA CYS A 45 6.36 -6.71 -3.92
C CYS A 45 4.85 -6.94 -3.80
N VAL A 46 4.29 -7.61 -4.81
CA VAL A 46 2.96 -8.23 -4.77
C VAL A 46 3.12 -9.68 -5.18
N SER A 47 2.65 -10.63 -4.37
CA SER A 47 2.75 -12.06 -4.69
C SER A 47 1.64 -12.89 -4.07
N THR A 48 1.19 -13.91 -4.80
CA THR A 48 0.31 -14.98 -4.28
C THR A 48 1.08 -16.02 -3.45
N GLY A 49 2.06 -15.59 -2.63
CA GLY A 49 3.02 -16.47 -1.96
C GLY A 49 4.15 -15.69 -1.28
N SER A 50 5.40 -16.17 -1.41
CA SER A 50 6.57 -15.50 -0.84
C SER A 50 6.93 -14.22 -1.60
N CYS A 51 7.17 -13.18 -0.83
CA CYS A 51 7.40 -11.83 -1.32
C CYS A 51 8.89 -11.48 -1.17
N GLY A 52 9.52 -10.99 -2.24
CA GLY A 52 10.95 -10.65 -2.27
C GLY A 52 11.35 -9.54 -1.29
N THR A 53 12.65 -9.21 -1.30
CA THR A 53 13.27 -8.17 -0.46
C THR A 53 13.74 -6.96 -1.28
N ASP A 54 13.29 -6.83 -2.54
CA ASP A 54 13.64 -5.70 -3.39
C ASP A 54 13.18 -4.39 -2.72
N LEU A 55 14.08 -3.41 -2.68
CA LEU A 55 13.83 -2.14 -2.00
C LEU A 55 13.35 -1.09 -2.99
N VAL A 56 12.40 -0.27 -2.55
CA VAL A 56 11.99 0.96 -3.24
C VAL A 56 12.20 2.16 -2.32
N ASN A 57 12.46 3.32 -2.93
CA ASN A 57 12.51 4.58 -2.19
C ASN A 57 11.08 5.03 -1.88
N CYS A 58 10.86 5.50 -0.66
CA CYS A 58 9.60 6.07 -0.23
C CYS A 58 9.53 7.56 -0.54
N LEU A 59 8.31 8.08 -0.62
CA LEU A 59 8.02 9.43 -1.07
C LEU A 59 7.31 10.25 0.02
N GLY A 60 7.57 11.54 0.05
CA GLY A 60 6.89 12.49 0.92
C GLY A 60 6.79 12.01 2.38
N THR A 61 5.55 11.89 2.86
CA THR A 61 5.23 11.50 4.24
C THR A 61 5.16 9.99 4.49
N GLN A 62 5.56 9.15 3.53
CA GLN A 62 5.57 7.69 3.69
C GLN A 62 6.71 7.27 4.62
N ASP A 63 6.45 7.33 5.92
CA ASP A 63 7.41 7.07 7.00
C ASP A 63 7.35 5.62 7.53
N GLN A 64 6.47 4.76 7.02
CA GLN A 64 6.27 3.38 7.44
C GLN A 64 6.52 2.37 6.30
N CYS A 65 6.90 1.14 6.66
CA CYS A 65 6.94 0.01 5.72
C CYS A 65 5.82 -0.95 6.11
N ILE A 66 5.01 -1.39 5.14
CA ILE A 66 3.87 -2.27 5.41
C ILE A 66 4.08 -3.64 4.79
N THR A 67 3.46 -4.64 5.41
CA THR A 67 3.22 -5.95 4.83
C THR A 67 1.76 -6.28 5.06
N VAL A 68 1.01 -6.42 3.97
CA VAL A 68 -0.41 -6.77 4.00
C VAL A 68 -0.56 -8.16 3.42
N THR A 69 -1.16 -9.06 4.17
CA THR A 69 -1.49 -10.41 3.71
C THR A 69 -3.00 -10.58 3.79
N GLY A 70 -3.64 -10.80 2.65
CA GLY A 70 -5.09 -10.91 2.56
C GLY A 70 -5.52 -12.04 1.62
N GLY A 71 -6.61 -12.71 1.96
CA GLY A 71 -7.21 -13.77 1.16
C GLY A 71 -8.65 -13.99 1.57
N ALA A 72 -9.41 -14.70 0.74
CA ALA A 72 -10.81 -15.05 1.00
C ALA A 72 -11.06 -16.50 0.58
N PRO A 73 -12.13 -17.17 1.05
CA PRO A 73 -12.47 -18.52 0.60
C PRO A 73 -12.55 -18.58 -0.93
N GLY A 74 -11.76 -19.45 -1.55
CA GLY A 74 -11.66 -19.58 -3.02
C GLY A 74 -10.77 -18.54 -3.71
N ILE A 75 -10.21 -17.57 -2.99
CA ILE A 75 -9.27 -16.57 -3.51
C ILE A 75 -7.88 -16.83 -2.91
N PRO A 76 -6.82 -16.97 -3.75
CA PRO A 76 -5.47 -17.19 -3.24
C PRO A 76 -5.00 -16.02 -2.37
N THR A 77 -4.32 -16.34 -1.28
CA THR A 77 -3.71 -15.34 -0.40
C THR A 77 -2.67 -14.52 -1.16
N VAL A 78 -2.80 -13.19 -1.10
CA VAL A 78 -1.85 -12.23 -1.67
C VAL A 78 -1.12 -11.53 -0.54
N THR A 79 0.20 -11.43 -0.69
CA THR A 79 1.08 -10.60 0.13
C THR A 79 1.49 -9.38 -0.67
N LEU A 80 1.36 -8.21 -0.06
CA LEU A 80 1.81 -6.93 -0.59
C LEU A 80 2.78 -6.29 0.40
N LYS A 81 3.90 -5.76 -0.09
CA LYS A 81 4.84 -4.94 0.69
C LYS A 81 5.05 -3.61 0.00
N GLY A 82 5.28 -2.56 0.78
CA GLY A 82 5.60 -1.24 0.24
C GLY A 82 5.76 -0.16 1.30
N CYS A 83 5.86 1.08 0.83
CA CYS A 83 5.87 2.28 1.64
C CYS A 83 4.45 2.69 2.03
N ALA A 84 4.27 3.21 3.24
CA ALA A 84 2.98 3.73 3.71
C ALA A 84 3.18 4.90 4.67
N THR A 85 2.12 5.65 4.92
CA THR A 85 2.08 6.64 6.00
C THR A 85 1.68 5.97 7.31
N LYS A 86 2.03 6.57 8.45
CA LYS A 86 1.56 6.10 9.77
C LYS A 86 0.04 5.89 9.84
N ALA A 87 -0.73 6.75 9.17
CA ALA A 87 -2.18 6.61 9.09
C ALA A 87 -2.57 5.23 8.55
N ALA A 88 -2.00 4.78 7.43
CA ALA A 88 -2.34 3.49 6.83
C ALA A 88 -2.09 2.25 7.72
N CYS A 89 -1.23 2.36 8.74
CA CYS A 89 -0.97 1.30 9.72
C CYS A 89 -1.91 1.37 10.93
N ASP A 90 -2.71 2.43 11.04
CA ASP A 90 -3.60 2.63 12.15
C ASP A 90 -4.82 1.70 12.00
N LYS A 91 -4.99 0.78 12.96
CA LYS A 91 -6.12 -0.15 13.01
C LYS A 91 -7.48 0.55 13.15
N THR A 92 -7.47 1.87 13.36
CA THR A 92 -8.68 2.68 13.40
C THR A 92 -9.20 3.00 12.00
N LEU A 93 -8.47 2.63 10.93
CA LEU A 93 -8.95 2.84 9.57
C LEU A 93 -10.12 1.96 9.18
N CYS A 94 -10.36 0.84 9.90
CA CYS A 94 -11.53 -0.04 9.94
C CYS A 94 -11.41 -0.95 11.18
#